data_AF-A0A9C7VZZ5-F1
#
_entry.id   AF-A0A9C7VZZ5-F1
#
_cell.length_a   1.000
_cell.length_b   1.000
_cell.length_c   1.000
_cell.angle_alpha   90.00
_cell.angle_beta   90.00
_cell.angle_gamma   90.00
#
_symmetry.space_group_name_H-M   'P 1'
#
loop_
_entity.id
_entity.type
_entity.pdbx_description
1 polymer ?
#
loop_
_entity_poly.entity_id
_entity_poly.type
_entity_poly.pdbx_seq_one_letter_code
_entity_poly.pdbx_strand_id
1 'polypeptide(L)'
;MKPTIIFIKHFILILLLFSSSTMAMDRQDFKRIVVQNIYKAIPRDNDTFLLMQAGKNSPNIPVIYSNNENTFKVIKCINSVYFKVGAFSNEMGSIGLAVCPYSVLGREKMKEMKDGFKKELSIMTTYKKPDMKELEEAGLIFMQKSLSDGSELFYFPLILISHGVIVAKTWVLYPPDNSYVFILQYSTDILCKSIEYHSLCDMKNNASIEILVNVMNEYILKKNER
;
A
#
# COMPACT_ATOMS: atom_id res chain seq x y z
N MET A 1 -28.69 62.81 -20.98
CA MET A 1 -27.33 62.56 -20.46
C MET A 1 -27.38 61.36 -19.51
N LYS A 2 -26.55 60.34 -19.76
CA LYS A 2 -26.18 59.23 -18.83
C LYS A 2 -25.29 59.79 -17.69
N PRO A 3 -25.04 59.12 -16.53
CA PRO A 3 -24.81 57.66 -16.33
C PRO A 3 -25.66 57.02 -15.20
N THR A 4 -25.93 55.71 -15.08
CA THR A 4 -25.17 54.44 -15.28
C THR A 4 -24.37 53.97 -14.04
N ILE A 5 -24.83 52.84 -13.46
CA ILE A 5 -24.13 51.77 -12.70
C ILE A 5 -23.52 52.13 -11.34
N ILE A 6 -24.09 51.60 -10.24
CA ILE A 6 -23.37 50.85 -9.16
C ILE A 6 -24.35 49.87 -8.48
N PHE A 7 -24.53 48.66 -9.00
CA PHE A 7 -25.14 47.54 -8.26
C PHE A 7 -24.46 46.23 -8.68
N ILE A 8 -23.14 46.17 -8.55
CA ILE A 8 -22.36 44.94 -8.70
C ILE A 8 -21.36 44.90 -7.55
N LYS A 9 -21.79 44.38 -6.40
CA LYS A 9 -20.86 44.06 -5.29
C LYS A 9 -21.19 42.79 -4.50
N HIS A 10 -22.23 42.04 -4.88
CA HIS A 10 -22.67 40.86 -4.14
C HIS A 10 -22.77 39.57 -4.97
N PHE A 11 -22.22 39.53 -6.19
CA PHE A 11 -22.46 38.38 -7.09
C PHE A 11 -21.22 37.67 -7.64
N ILE A 12 -20.01 38.03 -7.21
CA ILE A 12 -18.78 37.33 -7.61
C ILE A 12 -17.94 37.05 -6.37
N LEU A 13 -18.50 36.23 -5.49
CA LEU A 13 -17.71 35.40 -4.58
C LEU A 13 -18.40 34.04 -4.40
N ILE A 14 -18.98 33.51 -5.49
CA ILE A 14 -18.92 32.06 -5.70
C ILE A 14 -17.48 31.82 -6.16
N LEU A 15 -16.56 31.93 -5.19
CA LEU A 15 -15.29 31.25 -5.28
C LEU A 15 -15.69 29.82 -5.60
N LEU A 16 -15.24 29.39 -6.76
CA LEU A 16 -14.91 28.04 -7.16
C LEU A 16 -14.51 27.17 -5.96
N LEU A 17 -15.49 26.78 -5.16
CA LEU A 17 -15.53 25.49 -4.51
C LEU A 17 -15.82 24.49 -5.63
N PHE A 18 -14.89 24.39 -6.59
CA PHE A 18 -14.44 23.07 -6.96
C PHE A 18 -13.80 22.53 -5.69
N SER A 19 -14.65 22.07 -4.76
CA SER A 19 -14.32 20.86 -4.06
C SER A 19 -14.00 19.89 -5.18
N SER A 20 -12.71 19.75 -5.48
CA SER A 20 -12.15 18.58 -6.13
C SER A 20 -12.52 17.43 -5.19
N SER A 21 -13.79 17.03 -5.31
CA SER A 21 -14.36 15.85 -4.73
C SER A 21 -13.52 14.81 -5.43
N THR A 22 -12.45 14.37 -4.77
CA THR A 22 -11.63 13.26 -5.23
C THR A 22 -12.60 12.09 -5.30
N MET A 23 -13.23 11.92 -6.46
CA MET A 23 -14.23 10.89 -6.66
C MET A 23 -13.47 9.58 -6.50
N ALA A 24 -13.71 8.92 -5.38
CA ALA A 24 -13.20 7.59 -5.12
C ALA A 24 -13.62 6.70 -6.30
N MET A 25 -12.70 5.89 -6.80
CA MET A 25 -13.06 4.86 -7.76
C MET A 25 -14.11 3.95 -7.12
N ASP A 26 -15.06 3.44 -7.92
CA ASP A 26 -15.98 2.42 -7.43
C ASP A 26 -15.19 1.23 -6.86
N ARG A 27 -15.66 0.69 -5.73
CA ARG A 27 -14.93 -0.36 -5.00
C ARG A 27 -14.78 -1.63 -5.82
N GLN A 28 -15.78 -2.01 -6.62
CA GLN A 28 -15.71 -3.20 -7.47
C GLN A 28 -14.76 -2.98 -8.64
N ASP A 29 -14.76 -1.79 -9.24
CA ASP A 29 -13.79 -1.42 -10.26
C ASP A 29 -12.36 -1.48 -9.73
N PHE A 30 -12.10 -0.92 -8.55
CA PHE A 30 -10.78 -0.97 -7.94
C PHE A 30 -10.37 -2.41 -7.63
N LYS A 31 -11.27 -3.21 -7.04
CA LYS A 31 -11.04 -4.64 -6.79
C LYS A 31 -10.67 -5.39 -8.07
N ARG A 32 -11.37 -5.13 -9.18
CA ARG A 32 -11.11 -5.75 -10.48
C ARG A 32 -9.72 -5.42 -11.00
N ILE A 33 -9.34 -4.14 -10.99
CA ILE A 33 -7.99 -3.68 -11.41
C ILE A 33 -6.90 -4.37 -10.60
N VAL A 34 -7.07 -4.44 -9.27
CA VAL A 34 -6.09 -5.07 -8.38
C VAL A 34 -5.98 -6.56 -8.66
N VAL A 35 -7.10 -7.29 -8.75
CA VAL A 35 -7.09 -8.74 -9.03
C VAL A 35 -6.43 -9.04 -10.37
N GLN A 36 -6.75 -8.27 -11.41
CA GLN A 36 -6.15 -8.44 -12.73
C GLN A 36 -4.64 -8.25 -12.69
N ASN A 37 -4.15 -7.22 -12.01
CA ASN A 37 -2.72 -6.96 -11.92
C ASN A 37 -1.96 -7.95 -11.02
N ILE A 38 -2.59 -8.46 -9.96
CA ILE A 38 -2.00 -9.56 -9.19
C ILE A 38 -1.85 -10.82 -10.06
N TYR A 39 -2.88 -11.24 -10.78
CA TYR A 39 -2.80 -12.45 -11.61
C TYR A 39 -1.92 -12.29 -12.87
N LYS A 40 -1.67 -11.06 -13.34
CA LYS A 40 -0.65 -10.80 -14.38
C LYS A 40 0.76 -11.03 -13.84
N ALA A 41 1.06 -10.48 -12.67
CA ALA A 41 2.39 -10.57 -12.06
C ALA A 41 2.66 -11.94 -11.41
N ILE A 42 1.61 -12.61 -10.95
CA ILE A 42 1.66 -13.93 -10.31
C ILE A 42 0.64 -14.81 -11.04
N PRO A 43 1.06 -15.46 -12.15
CA PRO A 43 0.17 -16.30 -12.93
C PRO A 43 -0.43 -17.41 -12.07
N ARG A 44 -1.71 -17.71 -12.32
CA ARG A 44 -2.39 -18.86 -11.73
C ARG A 44 -1.82 -20.13 -12.33
N ASP A 45 -1.11 -20.93 -11.52
CA ASP A 45 -0.73 -22.28 -11.90
C ASP A 45 -1.61 -23.29 -11.15
N ASN A 46 -2.31 -24.13 -11.91
CA ASN A 46 -2.94 -25.39 -11.50
C ASN A 46 -3.32 -25.55 -10.00
N ASP A 47 -4.24 -24.73 -9.51
CA ASP A 47 -4.88 -24.83 -8.18
C ASP A 47 -3.98 -24.59 -6.94
N THR A 48 -2.75 -24.10 -7.11
CA THR A 48 -1.83 -23.82 -6.01
C THR A 48 -1.96 -22.41 -5.42
N PHE A 49 -2.41 -21.44 -6.22
CA PHE A 49 -2.60 -20.05 -5.78
C PHE A 49 -4.02 -19.54 -6.09
N LEU A 50 -4.70 -19.10 -5.03
CA LEU A 50 -6.02 -18.47 -5.14
C LEU A 50 -6.11 -17.23 -4.27
N LEU A 51 -6.56 -16.12 -4.87
CA LEU A 51 -7.03 -14.96 -4.13
C LEU A 51 -8.44 -15.21 -3.62
N MET A 52 -8.56 -15.47 -2.32
CA MET A 52 -9.86 -15.60 -1.65
C MET A 52 -10.32 -14.22 -1.19
N GLN A 53 -11.59 -13.91 -1.46
CA GLN A 53 -12.17 -12.67 -0.96
C GLN A 53 -12.20 -12.73 0.56
N ALA A 54 -11.56 -11.75 1.19
CA ALA A 54 -11.61 -11.64 2.62
C ALA A 54 -13.06 -11.30 3.03
N GLY A 55 -13.57 -11.95 4.09
CA GLY A 55 -14.96 -11.81 4.55
C GLY A 55 -15.37 -10.36 4.80
N LYS A 56 -16.68 -10.10 4.92
CA LYS A 56 -17.28 -8.75 5.03
C LYS A 56 -16.68 -7.88 6.16
N ASN A 57 -16.08 -8.51 7.18
CA ASN A 57 -15.44 -7.88 8.34
C ASN A 57 -13.91 -7.81 8.24
N SER A 58 -13.34 -8.10 7.08
CA SER A 58 -11.87 -8.10 6.93
C SER A 58 -11.34 -6.69 7.09
N PRO A 59 -10.25 -6.51 7.85
CA PRO A 59 -9.72 -5.20 8.12
C PRO A 59 -9.41 -4.49 6.81
N ASN A 60 -9.76 -3.20 6.73
CA ASN A 60 -9.08 -2.32 5.78
C ASN A 60 -7.58 -2.49 6.04
N ILE A 61 -6.78 -2.53 4.98
CA ILE A 61 -5.32 -2.66 5.08
C ILE A 61 -4.84 -1.74 6.19
N PRO A 62 -4.32 -2.32 7.29
CA PRO A 62 -3.86 -1.51 8.37
C PRO A 62 -2.52 -0.96 7.90
N VAL A 63 -2.54 0.24 7.33
CA VAL A 63 -1.31 1.02 7.26
C VAL A 63 -1.07 1.51 8.68
N ILE A 64 -0.35 0.67 9.42
CA ILE A 64 -0.11 0.88 10.83
C ILE A 64 1.01 1.89 10.94
N TYR A 65 0.65 3.07 11.40
CA TYR A 65 1.61 4.05 11.88
C TYR A 65 1.57 4.05 13.41
N SER A 66 2.73 3.88 14.04
CA SER A 66 2.90 4.09 15.47
C SER A 66 3.31 5.56 15.69
N ASN A 67 2.47 6.33 16.36
CA ASN A 67 2.81 7.72 16.70
C ASN A 67 3.54 7.83 18.05
N ASN A 68 3.48 6.79 18.89
CA ASN A 68 4.04 6.65 20.23
C ASN A 68 4.09 5.16 20.60
N GLU A 69 4.83 4.78 21.65
CA GLU A 69 5.22 3.40 21.98
C GLU A 69 4.10 2.35 22.05
N ASN A 70 2.80 2.71 22.08
CA ASN A 70 1.69 1.76 22.15
C ASN A 70 0.44 2.12 21.35
N THR A 71 0.48 3.11 20.44
CA THR A 71 -0.73 3.56 19.70
C THR A 71 -0.58 3.38 18.20
N PHE A 72 -1.23 2.33 17.68
CA PHE A 72 -1.40 2.08 16.26
C PHE A 72 -2.54 2.91 15.69
N LYS A 73 -2.25 3.73 14.67
CA LYS A 73 -3.29 4.42 13.91
C LYS A 73 -3.64 3.63 12.66
N VAL A 74 -4.91 3.25 12.54
CA VAL A 74 -5.46 2.70 11.30
C VAL A 74 -5.73 3.85 10.34
N ILE A 75 -5.13 3.79 9.15
CA ILE A 75 -5.30 4.81 8.12
C ILE A 75 -6.46 4.40 7.20
N LYS A 76 -7.48 5.27 7.12
CA LYS A 76 -8.62 5.07 6.21
C LYS A 76 -8.27 5.66 4.84
N CYS A 77 -7.99 4.79 3.89
CA CYS A 77 -7.68 5.14 2.51
C CYS A 77 -8.96 5.31 1.67
N ILE A 78 -8.84 6.00 0.53
CA ILE A 78 -9.96 6.30 -0.37
C ILE A 78 -10.49 5.00 -0.97
N ASN A 79 -9.56 4.16 -1.42
CA ASN A 79 -9.83 2.82 -1.90
C ASN A 79 -8.91 1.82 -1.17
N SER A 80 -9.45 0.65 -0.82
CA SER A 80 -8.66 -0.46 -0.32
C SER A 80 -9.33 -1.79 -0.61
N VAL A 81 -8.50 -2.81 -0.87
CA VAL A 81 -8.92 -4.19 -1.03
C VAL A 81 -7.94 -5.11 -0.34
N TYR A 82 -8.45 -6.18 0.25
CA TYR A 82 -7.68 -7.16 0.98
C TYR A 82 -8.13 -8.55 0.57
N PHE A 83 -7.16 -9.43 0.35
CA PHE A 83 -7.33 -10.80 -0.09
C PHE A 83 -6.57 -11.73 0.84
N LYS A 84 -7.18 -12.88 1.11
CA LYS A 84 -6.46 -14.01 1.69
C LYS A 84 -5.83 -14.79 0.54
N VAL A 85 -4.62 -15.27 0.75
CA VAL A 85 -3.92 -16.14 -0.20
C VAL A 85 -4.14 -17.57 0.25
N GLY A 86 -4.75 -18.37 -0.62
CA GLY A 86 -5.00 -19.79 -0.38
C GLY A 86 -4.09 -20.69 -1.21
N ALA A 87 -3.66 -21.81 -0.62
CA ALA A 87 -3.03 -22.94 -1.30
C ALA A 87 -3.45 -24.25 -0.62
N PHE A 88 -3.69 -25.31 -1.39
CA PHE A 88 -4.07 -26.64 -0.86
C PHE A 88 -5.17 -26.60 0.21
N SER A 89 -6.23 -25.82 -0.04
CA SER A 89 -7.36 -25.62 0.89
C SER A 89 -7.04 -24.94 2.23
N ASN A 90 -5.85 -24.36 2.39
CA ASN A 90 -5.45 -23.61 3.59
C ASN A 90 -5.18 -22.13 3.26
N GLU A 91 -5.40 -21.26 4.25
CA GLU A 91 -4.94 -19.87 4.20
C GLU A 91 -3.44 -19.83 4.49
N MET A 92 -2.66 -19.39 3.50
CA MET A 92 -1.20 -19.38 3.56
C MET A 92 -0.61 -17.95 3.58
N GLY A 93 -1.48 -16.93 3.60
CA GLY A 93 -1.05 -15.56 3.63
C GLY A 93 -2.14 -14.56 3.27
N SER A 94 -1.70 -13.33 3.00
CA SER A 94 -2.56 -12.24 2.59
C SER A 94 -1.86 -11.24 1.68
N ILE A 95 -2.68 -10.56 0.86
CA ILE A 95 -2.27 -9.45 0.00
C ILE A 95 -3.34 -8.37 0.10
N GLY A 96 -2.93 -7.13 0.32
CA GLY A 96 -3.79 -5.97 0.27
C GLY A 96 -3.19 -4.86 -0.57
N LEU A 97 -4.04 -4.15 -1.31
CA LEU A 97 -3.71 -2.87 -1.93
C LEU A 97 -4.61 -1.71 -1.47
N ALA A 98 -4.04 -0.53 -1.20
CA ALA A 98 -4.75 0.69 -0.83
C ALA A 98 -4.27 1.92 -1.61
N VAL A 99 -5.18 2.88 -1.79
CA VAL A 99 -4.92 4.21 -2.35
C VAL A 99 -5.35 5.26 -1.34
N CYS A 100 -4.39 5.98 -0.80
CA CYS A 100 -4.59 6.95 0.28
C CYS A 100 -4.25 8.36 -0.22
N PRO A 101 -4.87 9.41 0.33
CA PRO A 101 -4.45 10.78 0.04
C PRO A 101 -3.03 11.01 0.57
N TYR A 102 -2.20 11.75 -0.19
CA TYR A 102 -0.85 12.12 0.27
C TYR A 102 -0.84 12.88 1.58
N SER A 103 -1.86 13.71 1.84
CA SER A 103 -2.02 14.43 3.11
C SER A 103 -2.09 13.53 4.34
N VAL A 104 -2.43 12.25 4.18
CA VAL A 104 -2.53 11.29 5.29
C VAL A 104 -1.24 10.49 5.47
N LEU A 105 -0.52 10.21 4.38
CA LEU A 105 0.69 9.38 4.38
C LEU A 105 1.86 10.06 3.67
N GLY A 106 2.11 11.34 3.96
CA GLY A 106 3.19 12.10 3.34
C GLY A 106 4.57 11.54 3.64
N ARG A 107 5.60 12.00 2.92
CA ARG A 107 6.98 11.49 3.02
C ARG A 107 7.58 11.55 4.43
N GLU A 108 7.16 12.51 5.25
CA GLU A 108 7.58 12.60 6.65
C GLU A 108 7.22 11.35 7.44
N LYS A 109 6.06 10.75 7.16
CA LYS A 109 5.65 9.48 7.78
C LYS A 109 6.55 8.31 7.40
N MET A 110 7.14 8.31 6.21
CA MET A 110 8.13 7.29 5.84
C MET A 110 9.43 7.42 6.63
N LYS A 111 9.85 8.65 6.93
CA LYS A 111 11.03 8.88 7.79
C LYS A 111 10.77 8.37 9.20
N GLU A 112 9.62 8.70 9.77
CA GLU A 112 9.22 8.21 11.09
C GLU A 112 9.10 6.67 11.12
N MET A 113 8.54 6.05 10.08
CA MET A 113 8.47 4.58 9.96
C MET A 113 9.85 3.93 9.85
N LYS A 114 10.79 4.55 9.12
CA LYS A 114 12.19 4.10 9.03
C LYS A 114 12.85 4.08 10.40
N ASP A 115 12.68 5.17 11.16
CA ASP A 115 13.31 5.30 12.47
C ASP A 115 12.67 4.37 13.49
N GLY A 116 11.34 4.20 13.45
CA GLY A 116 10.62 3.21 14.25
C GLY A 116 11.04 1.78 13.93
N PHE A 117 11.17 1.42 12.65
CA PHE A 117 11.67 0.12 12.22
C PHE A 117 13.08 -0.15 12.74
N LYS A 118 14.00 0.83 12.62
CA LYS A 118 15.36 0.70 13.15
C LYS A 118 15.38 0.48 14.67
N LYS A 119 14.53 1.20 15.41
CA LYS A 119 14.38 1.02 16.86
C LYS A 119 13.92 -0.41 17.17
N GLU A 120 12.86 -0.88 16.53
CA GLU A 120 12.31 -2.22 16.80
C GLU A 120 13.30 -3.32 16.41
N LEU A 121 13.96 -3.17 15.27
CA LEU A 121 15.02 -4.08 14.83
C LEU A 121 16.16 -4.15 15.85
N SER A 122 16.57 -3.01 16.43
CA SER A 122 17.61 -2.99 17.45
C SER A 122 17.20 -3.75 18.72
N ILE A 123 15.92 -3.65 19.12
CA ILE A 123 15.37 -4.35 20.28
C ILE A 123 15.37 -5.87 20.01
N MET A 124 14.82 -6.31 18.87
CA MET A 124 14.78 -7.74 18.52
C MET A 124 16.15 -8.39 18.40
N THR A 125 17.17 -7.60 18.07
CA THR A 125 18.54 -8.08 17.82
C THR A 125 19.49 -7.87 19.00
N THR A 126 18.97 -7.45 20.16
CA THR A 126 19.76 -7.15 21.37
C THR A 126 20.66 -8.31 21.80
N TYR A 127 20.19 -9.56 21.65
CA TYR A 127 20.90 -10.76 22.11
C TYR A 127 21.73 -11.44 21.03
N LYS A 128 21.46 -11.15 19.75
CA LYS A 128 22.21 -11.64 18.60
C LYS A 128 22.10 -10.59 17.52
N LYS A 129 23.23 -9.97 17.17
CA LYS A 129 23.31 -9.08 16.02
C LYS A 129 23.27 -9.95 14.75
N PRO A 130 22.15 -10.00 14.01
CA PRO A 130 22.07 -10.78 12.80
C PRO A 130 22.98 -10.17 11.74
N ASP A 131 23.44 -11.00 10.81
CA ASP A 131 24.15 -10.50 9.63
C ASP A 131 23.19 -9.66 8.77
N MET A 132 23.70 -8.62 8.11
CA MET A 132 22.91 -7.80 7.18
C MET A 132 22.33 -8.65 6.06
N LYS A 133 23.07 -9.66 5.60
CA LYS A 133 22.59 -10.60 4.60
C LYS A 133 21.40 -11.42 5.09
N GLU A 134 21.41 -11.89 6.34
CA GLU A 134 20.30 -12.61 6.95
C GLU A 134 19.04 -11.73 7.04
N LEU A 135 19.22 -10.44 7.37
CA LEU A 135 18.12 -9.48 7.40
C LEU A 135 17.54 -9.20 6.00
N GLU A 136 18.39 -9.02 4.99
CA GLU A 136 17.99 -8.86 3.60
C GLU A 136 17.23 -10.10 3.08
N GLU A 137 17.74 -11.30 3.36
CA GLU A 137 17.09 -12.56 3.02
C GLU A 137 15.74 -12.73 3.74
N ALA A 138 15.61 -12.23 4.97
CA ALA A 138 14.35 -12.20 5.69
C ALA A 138 13.40 -11.07 5.23
N GLY A 139 13.84 -10.16 4.37
CA GLY A 139 13.10 -8.97 3.98
C GLY A 139 12.94 -7.95 5.13
N LEU A 140 13.80 -8.04 6.14
CA LEU A 140 13.85 -7.15 7.29
C LEU A 140 14.77 -5.96 7.03
N ILE A 141 14.46 -5.20 5.99
CA ILE A 141 15.21 -4.02 5.57
C ILE A 141 14.29 -2.84 5.27
N PHE A 142 14.87 -1.65 5.31
CA PHE A 142 14.24 -0.45 4.77
C PHE A 142 14.92 -0.08 3.45
N MET A 143 14.14 0.08 2.38
CA MET A 143 14.65 0.51 1.07
C MET A 143 13.88 1.72 0.57
N GLN A 144 14.58 2.62 -0.11
CA GLN A 144 14.02 3.72 -0.88
C GLN A 144 14.63 3.71 -2.28
N LYS A 145 13.80 3.85 -3.31
CA LYS A 145 14.21 3.85 -4.72
C LYS A 145 13.42 4.91 -5.49
N SER A 146 14.10 5.64 -6.36
CA SER A 146 13.44 6.48 -7.37
C SER A 146 13.23 5.69 -8.65
N LEU A 147 12.04 5.79 -9.23
CA LEU A 147 11.69 5.19 -10.51
C LEU A 147 11.95 6.18 -11.65
N SER A 148 11.99 5.68 -12.88
CA SER A 148 12.34 6.47 -14.07
C SER A 148 11.32 7.55 -14.42
N ASP A 149 10.07 7.39 -13.99
CA ASP A 149 8.98 8.35 -14.15
C ASP A 149 8.99 9.47 -13.08
N GLY A 150 9.96 9.45 -12.15
CA GLY A 150 10.04 10.37 -11.02
C GLY A 150 9.24 9.92 -9.79
N SER A 151 8.56 8.76 -9.85
CA SER A 151 7.91 8.17 -8.69
C SER A 151 8.94 7.75 -7.64
N GLU A 152 8.57 7.79 -6.37
CA GLU A 152 9.40 7.29 -5.28
C GLU A 152 8.75 6.07 -4.63
N LEU A 153 9.54 5.03 -4.46
CA LEU A 153 9.14 3.74 -3.94
C LEU A 153 9.87 3.47 -2.63
N PHE A 154 9.12 3.08 -1.61
CA PHE A 154 9.64 2.67 -0.31
C PHE A 154 9.25 1.23 -0.03
N TYR A 155 10.12 0.52 0.67
CA TYR A 155 9.87 -0.80 1.21
C TYR A 155 10.24 -0.83 2.68
N PHE A 156 9.38 -1.44 3.49
CA PHE A 156 9.65 -1.77 4.88
C PHE A 156 8.72 -2.90 5.37
N PRO A 157 9.19 -3.76 6.29
CA PRO A 157 8.30 -4.67 7.00
C PRO A 157 7.55 -3.93 8.12
N LEU A 158 6.26 -4.22 8.25
CA LEU A 158 5.52 -3.96 9.49
C LEU A 158 5.63 -5.19 10.39
N ILE A 159 6.08 -4.97 11.61
CA ILE A 159 6.29 -6.02 12.60
C ILE A 159 5.27 -5.82 13.71
N LEU A 160 4.42 -6.82 13.89
CA LEU A 160 3.44 -6.86 14.98
C LEU A 160 3.81 -7.98 15.93
N ILE A 161 4.08 -7.60 17.18
CA ILE A 161 4.42 -8.53 18.26
C ILE A 161 3.21 -8.63 19.18
N SER A 162 2.57 -9.80 19.18
CA SER A 162 1.45 -10.14 20.09
C SER A 162 1.69 -11.55 20.64
N HIS A 163 0.77 -12.50 20.43
CA HIS A 163 0.98 -13.92 20.70
C HIS A 163 1.89 -14.64 19.68
N GLY A 164 2.59 -13.86 18.85
CA GLY A 164 3.49 -14.28 17.79
C GLY A 164 4.04 -13.04 17.07
N VAL A 165 4.99 -13.25 16.16
CA VAL A 165 5.54 -12.18 15.31
C VAL A 165 4.90 -12.29 13.93
N ILE A 166 4.12 -11.29 13.55
CA ILE A 166 3.59 -11.16 12.19
C ILE A 166 4.43 -10.10 11.47
N VAL A 167 5.03 -10.50 10.36
CA VAL A 167 5.76 -9.62 9.46
C VAL A 167 4.92 -9.43 8.20
N ALA A 168 4.46 -8.20 7.98
CA ALA A 168 3.78 -7.79 6.76
C ALA A 168 4.71 -6.91 5.94
N LYS A 169 5.17 -7.43 4.81
CA LYS A 169 6.03 -6.69 3.87
C LYS A 169 5.21 -5.60 3.21
N THR A 170 5.67 -4.36 3.30
CA THR A 170 4.94 -3.18 2.83
C THR A 170 5.74 -2.45 1.78
N TRP A 171 5.11 -2.21 0.63
CA TRP A 171 5.59 -1.29 -0.40
C TRP A 171 4.70 -0.06 -0.42
N VAL A 172 5.32 1.11 -0.56
CA VAL A 172 4.65 2.41 -0.66
C VAL A 172 5.16 3.14 -1.89
N LEU A 173 4.28 3.44 -2.83
CA LEU A 173 4.57 4.15 -4.06
C LEU A 173 3.95 5.55 -4.04
N TYR A 174 4.80 6.54 -4.19
CA TYR A 174 4.47 7.96 -4.34
C TYR A 174 4.62 8.34 -5.82
N PRO A 175 3.51 8.64 -6.53
CA PRO A 175 3.58 9.18 -7.88
C PRO A 175 4.27 10.57 -7.88
N PRO A 176 4.73 11.06 -9.04
CA PRO A 176 5.50 12.31 -9.12
C PRO A 176 4.68 13.54 -8.69
N ASP A 177 3.36 13.50 -8.88
CA ASP A 177 2.44 14.58 -8.56
C ASP A 177 2.11 14.68 -7.06
N ASN A 178 2.48 13.67 -6.26
CA ASN A 178 2.13 13.54 -4.84
C ASN A 178 0.63 13.72 -4.55
N SER A 179 -0.25 13.37 -5.48
CA SER A 179 -1.70 13.43 -5.24
C SER A 179 -2.15 12.29 -4.32
N TYR A 180 -1.58 11.11 -4.55
CA TYR A 180 -1.98 9.86 -3.91
C TYR A 180 -0.77 9.08 -3.43
N VAL A 181 -1.04 8.08 -2.60
CA VAL A 181 -0.06 7.11 -2.14
C VAL A 181 -0.66 5.73 -2.32
N PHE A 182 0.07 4.88 -3.03
CA PHE A 182 -0.32 3.50 -3.30
C PHE A 182 0.45 2.58 -2.37
N ILE A 183 -0.26 1.67 -1.71
CA ILE A 183 0.31 0.83 -0.66
C ILE A 183 -0.04 -0.62 -0.97
N LEU A 184 0.98 -1.47 -1.04
CA LEU A 184 0.85 -2.91 -1.16
C LEU A 184 1.39 -3.53 0.13
N GLN A 185 0.55 -4.28 0.83
CA GLN A 185 0.96 -5.06 2.00
C GLN A 185 0.74 -6.54 1.71
N TYR A 186 1.69 -7.37 2.08
CA TYR A 186 1.55 -8.81 1.92
C TYR A 186 2.29 -9.58 3.01
N SER A 187 1.76 -10.74 3.34
CA SER A 187 2.38 -11.70 4.25
C SER A 187 2.18 -13.08 3.63
N THR A 188 3.24 -13.64 3.04
CA THR A 188 3.21 -14.91 2.30
C THR A 188 4.32 -15.86 2.78
N ASP A 189 4.95 -15.56 3.91
CA ASP A 189 6.14 -16.28 4.38
C ASP A 189 5.85 -17.75 4.73
N ILE A 190 4.62 -18.06 5.15
CA ILE A 190 4.18 -19.44 5.39
C ILE A 190 4.13 -20.22 4.07
N LEU A 191 3.55 -19.63 3.02
CA LEU A 191 3.51 -20.22 1.69
C LEU A 191 4.93 -20.56 1.18
N CYS A 192 5.88 -19.65 1.41
CA CYS A 192 7.27 -19.80 0.96
C CYS A 192 8.10 -20.84 1.70
N LYS A 193 7.70 -21.22 2.92
CA LYS A 193 8.36 -22.27 3.69
C LYS A 193 7.73 -23.64 3.44
N SER A 194 6.44 -23.66 3.13
CA SER A 194 5.67 -24.91 2.96
C SER A 194 5.66 -25.42 1.52
N ILE A 195 5.93 -24.56 0.54
CA ILE A 195 5.85 -24.89 -0.88
C ILE A 195 6.99 -24.16 -1.58
N GLU A 196 7.77 -24.87 -2.39
CA GLU A 196 8.85 -24.31 -3.22
C GLU A 196 8.25 -23.56 -4.42
N TYR A 197 7.48 -22.50 -4.15
CA TYR A 197 6.83 -21.66 -5.15
C TYR A 197 7.57 -20.33 -5.28
N HIS A 198 8.52 -20.29 -6.21
CA HIS A 198 9.44 -19.17 -6.37
C HIS A 198 8.75 -17.82 -6.63
N SER A 199 7.70 -17.74 -7.45
CA SER A 199 7.10 -16.45 -7.86
C SER A 199 6.45 -15.65 -6.72
N LEU A 200 5.81 -16.32 -5.76
CA LEU A 200 5.20 -15.68 -4.58
C LEU A 200 6.25 -15.32 -3.51
N CYS A 201 7.38 -16.01 -3.52
CA CYS A 201 8.54 -15.76 -2.66
C CYS A 201 9.47 -14.68 -3.23
N ASP A 202 9.46 -14.53 -4.55
CA ASP A 202 10.13 -13.50 -5.34
C ASP A 202 9.32 -12.19 -5.42
N MET A 203 8.15 -12.12 -4.75
CA MET A 203 7.49 -10.83 -4.43
C MET A 203 8.43 -9.87 -3.68
N LYS A 204 9.58 -10.36 -3.22
CA LYS A 204 10.70 -9.59 -2.70
C LYS A 204 11.08 -8.39 -3.55
N ASN A 205 10.86 -8.32 -4.87
CA ASN A 205 11.09 -7.06 -5.61
C ASN A 205 10.17 -6.84 -6.83
N ASN A 206 10.38 -7.52 -7.95
CA ASN A 206 9.84 -7.06 -9.24
C ASN A 206 8.31 -7.18 -9.35
N ALA A 207 7.72 -8.31 -8.95
CA ALA A 207 6.28 -8.53 -9.06
C ALA A 207 5.46 -7.53 -8.21
N SER A 208 5.93 -7.22 -6.99
CA SER A 208 5.26 -6.24 -6.11
C SER A 208 5.29 -4.82 -6.70
N ILE A 209 6.43 -4.44 -7.28
CA ILE A 209 6.60 -3.14 -7.94
C ILE A 209 5.72 -3.06 -9.18
N GLU A 210 5.70 -4.12 -9.99
CA GLU A 210 4.87 -4.21 -11.18
C GLU A 210 3.38 -4.09 -10.85
N ILE A 211 2.90 -4.82 -9.83
CA ILE A 211 1.52 -4.70 -9.34
C ILE A 211 1.21 -3.25 -8.95
N LEU A 212 2.07 -2.62 -8.15
CA LEU A 212 1.85 -1.25 -7.70
C LEU A 212 1.81 -0.24 -8.85
N VAL A 213 2.80 -0.29 -9.75
CA VAL A 213 2.90 0.61 -10.89
C VAL A 213 1.73 0.43 -11.83
N ASN A 214 1.34 -0.80 -12.15
CA ASN A 214 0.23 -1.07 -13.05
C ASN A 214 -1.11 -0.62 -12.44
N VAL A 215 -1.34 -0.90 -11.15
CA VAL A 215 -2.56 -0.41 -10.48
C VAL A 215 -2.57 1.12 -10.39
N MET A 216 -1.43 1.76 -10.12
CA MET A 216 -1.32 3.23 -10.14
C MET A 216 -1.71 3.80 -11.50
N ASN A 217 -1.12 3.28 -12.57
CA ASN A 217 -1.39 3.75 -13.94
C ASN A 217 -2.86 3.57 -14.31
N GLU A 218 -3.44 2.39 -14.10
CA GLU A 218 -4.86 2.14 -14.37
C GLU A 218 -5.77 3.01 -13.48
N TYR A 219 -5.39 3.27 -12.23
CA TYR A 219 -6.15 4.11 -11.32
C TYR A 219 -6.17 5.58 -11.77
N ILE A 220 -5.01 6.12 -12.17
CA ILE A 220 -4.89 7.50 -12.65
C ILE A 220 -5.63 7.67 -13.98
N LEU A 221 -5.48 6.72 -14.92
CA LEU A 221 -6.16 6.75 -16.22
C LEU A 221 -7.68 6.81 -16.05
N LYS A 222 -8.26 5.88 -15.28
CA LYS A 222 -9.71 5.85 -15.04
C LYS A 222 -10.25 7.08 -14.32
N LYS A 223 -9.44 7.72 -13.49
CA LYS A 223 -9.85 8.95 -12.80
C LYS A 223 -9.96 10.12 -13.79
N ASN A 224 -9.07 10.18 -14.78
CA ASN A 224 -9.05 11.26 -15.78
C ASN A 224 -10.16 11.11 -16.84
N GLU A 225 -10.78 9.94 -16.95
CA GLU A 225 -11.94 9.69 -17.84
C GLU A 225 -13.29 10.15 -17.24
N ARG A 226 -13.32 10.53 -15.96
CA ARG A 226 -14.53 10.93 -15.22
C ARG A 226 -14.55 12.41 -14.91
#